data_AF-A0A3M1QKE0-F1
#
_entry.id   AF-A0A3M1QKE0-F1
#
_cell.length_a   1.000
_cell.length_b   1.000
_cell.length_c   1.000
_cell.angle_alpha   90.00
_cell.angle_beta   90.00
_cell.angle_gamma   90.00
#
_symmetry.space_group_name_H-M   'P 1'
#
loop_
_entity.id
_entity.type
_entity.pdbx_description
1 polymer ?
#
loop_
_entity_poly.entity_id
_entity_poly.type
_entity_poly.pdbx_seq_one_letter_code
_entity_poly.pdbx_strand_id
1 'polypeptide(L)'
;DNRLIAASLTGQRNDADNAGRIAALASDSARSELLGGRTIQDFHLTMVNDLAVEAAGALTTQEATDAVYNSLFAQRESISGVSLDEEAINLSRFEAAYQGAARYLTVLDDLTTEVLALI
;
A
#
# COMPACT_ATOMS: atom_id res chain seq x y z
N ASP A 1 -33.09 27.67 11.34
CA ASP A 1 -33.35 28.02 12.74
C ASP A 1 -32.21 28.90 13.23
N ASN A 2 -32.46 30.16 13.58
CA ASN A 2 -31.44 31.17 13.92
C ASN A 2 -30.76 30.91 15.29
N ARG A 3 -30.84 29.66 15.77
CA ARG A 3 -30.51 29.21 17.13
C ARG A 3 -29.32 28.26 17.19
N LEU A 4 -28.68 27.96 16.07
CA LEU A 4 -27.63 26.92 16.02
C LEU A 4 -26.19 27.43 16.17
N ILE A 5 -25.97 28.74 16.10
CA ILE A 5 -24.75 29.38 16.63
C ILE A 5 -25.20 30.71 17.24
N ALA A 6 -25.14 30.86 18.57
CA ALA A 6 -25.44 32.12 19.23
C ALA A 6 -24.31 33.13 18.96
N ALA A 7 -24.28 33.70 17.76
CA ALA A 7 -23.30 34.71 17.35
C ALA A 7 -23.54 36.06 18.02
N SER A 8 -24.76 36.32 18.47
CA SER A 8 -25.18 37.53 19.18
C SER A 8 -24.99 37.36 20.70
N LEU A 9 -24.53 38.43 21.35
CA LEU A 9 -24.43 38.51 22.81
C LEU A 9 -25.72 39.04 23.48
N THR A 10 -26.47 39.89 22.77
CA THR A 10 -27.60 40.70 23.28
C THR A 10 -28.97 40.30 22.70
N GLY A 11 -29.01 39.43 21.69
CA GLY A 11 -30.21 39.03 20.97
C GLY A 11 -30.74 40.06 19.96
N GLN A 12 -30.02 41.17 19.75
CA GLN A 12 -30.43 42.21 18.81
C GLN A 12 -30.20 41.80 17.35
N ARG A 13 -31.02 42.35 16.44
CA ARG A 13 -30.78 42.21 15.00
C ARG A 13 -29.44 42.88 14.67
N ASN A 14 -28.55 42.16 13.97
CA ASN A 14 -27.20 42.58 13.58
C ASN A 14 -26.13 42.54 14.69
N ASP A 15 -26.33 41.78 15.75
CA ASP A 15 -25.29 41.53 16.76
C ASP A 15 -24.52 40.24 16.44
N ALA A 16 -23.20 40.38 16.31
CA ALA A 16 -22.25 39.30 16.06
C ALA A 16 -21.09 39.30 17.08
N ASP A 17 -21.29 39.92 18.25
CA ASP A 17 -20.21 40.15 19.22
C ASP A 17 -19.60 38.85 19.75
N ASN A 18 -20.41 37.80 19.93
CA ASN A 18 -19.87 36.50 20.36
C ASN A 18 -19.00 35.86 19.26
N ALA A 19 -19.37 36.02 17.99
CA ALA A 19 -18.52 35.60 16.87
C ALA A 19 -17.19 36.39 16.83
N GLY A 20 -17.23 37.69 17.11
CA GLY A 20 -16.03 38.52 17.26
C GLY A 20 -15.13 38.08 18.42
N ARG A 21 -15.72 37.72 19.56
CA ARG A 21 -14.98 37.17 20.72
C ARG A 21 -14.33 35.83 20.42
N ILE A 22 -15.02 34.94 19.70
CA ILE A 22 -14.45 33.66 19.25
C ILE A 22 -13.30 33.90 18.27
N ALA A 23 -13.45 34.84 17.34
CA ALA A 23 -12.37 35.18 16.41
C ALA A 23 -11.14 35.76 17.13
N ALA A 24 -11.35 36.57 18.17
CA ALA A 24 -10.27 37.15 18.97
C ALA A 24 -9.49 36.11 19.77
N LEU A 25 -10.09 34.95 20.06
CA LEU A 25 -9.46 33.85 20.81
C LEU A 25 -8.19 33.30 20.13
N ALA A 26 -8.14 33.39 18.79
CA ALA A 26 -6.97 32.99 18.01
C ALA A 26 -5.76 33.91 18.21
N SER A 27 -5.98 35.16 18.63
CA SER A 27 -4.95 36.14 18.95
C SER A 27 -4.81 36.39 20.46
N ASP A 28 -5.60 35.68 21.27
CA ASP A 28 -5.64 35.89 22.70
C ASP A 28 -4.38 35.31 23.36
N SER A 29 -3.68 36.17 24.11
CA SER A 29 -2.50 35.80 24.89
C SER A 29 -2.85 35.29 26.29
N ALA A 30 -4.14 35.23 26.64
CA ALA A 30 -4.59 34.70 27.91
C ALA A 30 -4.16 33.23 28.06
N ARG A 31 -3.48 32.96 29.19
CA ARG A 31 -3.01 31.63 29.56
C ARG A 31 -4.09 30.95 30.38
N SER A 32 -4.44 29.72 30.01
CA SER A 32 -5.44 28.93 30.73
C SER A 32 -4.77 27.83 31.53
N GLU A 33 -5.06 27.75 32.83
CA GLU A 33 -4.58 26.66 33.70
C GLU A 33 -5.07 25.29 33.22
N LEU A 34 -6.29 25.23 32.66
CA LEU A 34 -6.84 24.01 32.05
C LEU A 34 -5.96 23.48 30.90
N LEU A 35 -5.27 24.37 30.19
CA LEU A 35 -4.39 24.03 29.07
C LEU A 35 -2.93 23.83 29.50
N GLY A 36 -2.68 23.70 30.81
CA GLY A 36 -1.34 23.64 31.38
C GLY A 36 -0.62 25.00 31.33
N GLY A 37 -1.39 26.08 31.47
CA GLY A 37 -0.87 27.44 31.39
C GLY A 37 -0.54 27.90 29.98
N ARG A 38 -1.02 27.24 28.92
CA ARG A 38 -0.79 27.65 27.52
C ARG A 38 -1.93 28.52 27.00
N THR A 39 -1.66 29.27 25.94
CA THR A 39 -2.73 29.90 25.15
C THR A 39 -3.47 28.83 24.35
N ILE A 40 -4.66 29.15 23.86
CA ILE A 40 -5.44 28.23 23.02
C ILE A 40 -4.72 27.96 21.69
N GLN A 41 -4.07 28.98 21.13
CA GLN A 41 -3.27 28.84 19.93
C GLN A 41 -2.09 27.89 20.15
N ASP A 42 -1.31 28.08 21.22
CA ASP A 42 -0.15 27.22 21.52
C ASP A 42 -0.57 25.77 21.75
N PHE A 43 -1.68 25.56 22.45
CA PHE A 43 -2.22 24.22 22.70
C PHE A 43 -2.63 23.54 21.38
N HIS A 44 -3.34 24.26 20.51
CA HIS A 44 -3.74 23.73 19.21
C HIS A 44 -2.53 23.42 18.32
N LEU A 45 -1.54 24.32 18.26
CA LEU A 45 -0.30 24.10 17.50
C LEU A 45 0.48 22.90 18.01
N THR A 46 0.57 22.72 19.34
CA THR A 46 1.22 21.55 19.93
C THR A 46 0.52 20.26 19.51
N MET A 47 -0.81 20.22 19.62
CA MET A 47 -1.60 19.04 19.22
C MET A 47 -1.42 18.69 17.74
N VAL A 48 -1.43 19.69 16.85
CA VAL A 48 -1.20 19.48 15.42
C VAL A 48 0.24 19.02 15.17
N ASN A 49 1.22 19.56 15.90
CA ASN A 49 2.60 19.15 15.78
C ASN A 49 2.81 17.70 16.23
N ASP A 50 2.25 17.31 17.38
CA ASP A 50 2.33 15.94 17.90
C ASP A 50 1.74 14.95 16.88
N LEU A 51 0.57 15.26 16.31
CA LEU A 51 -0.04 14.45 15.26
C LEU A 51 0.84 14.38 14.00
N ALA A 52 1.46 15.50 13.60
CA ALA A 52 2.33 15.54 12.43
C ALA A 52 3.60 14.69 12.63
N VAL A 53 4.19 14.74 13.83
CA VAL A 53 5.36 13.94 14.20
C VAL A 53 5.01 12.44 14.20
N GLU A 54 3.88 12.07 14.79
CA GLU A 54 3.41 10.68 14.80
C GLU A 54 3.12 10.16 13.39
N ALA A 55 2.44 10.96 12.56
CA ALA A 55 2.19 10.62 11.16
C ALA A 55 3.48 10.44 10.35
N ALA A 56 4.46 11.34 10.52
CA ALA A 56 5.76 11.23 9.87
C ALA A 56 6.54 9.97 10.32
N GLY A 57 6.48 9.64 11.61
CA GLY A 57 7.06 8.42 12.15
C GLY A 57 6.43 7.15 11.58
N ALA A 58 5.10 7.13 11.45
CA ALA A 58 4.36 6.03 10.85
C ALA A 58 4.73 5.82 9.37
N LEU A 59 4.79 6.90 8.58
CA LEU A 59 5.22 6.84 7.17
C LEU A 59 6.64 6.31 7.01
N THR A 60 7.58 6.82 7.82
CA THR A 60 8.98 6.34 7.80
C THR A 60 9.07 4.85 8.14
N THR A 61 8.28 4.40 9.13
CA THR A 61 8.24 2.98 9.53
C THR A 61 7.65 2.10 8.43
N GLN A 62 6.62 2.58 7.75
CA GLN A 62 6.04 1.90 6.59
C GLN A 62 7.08 1.73 5.48
N GLU A 63 7.74 2.81 5.07
CA GLU A 63 8.78 2.76 4.02
C GLU A 63 9.91 1.80 4.35
N ALA A 64 10.39 1.80 5.61
CA ALA A 64 11.40 0.85 6.07
C ALA A 64 10.91 -0.60 6.01
N THR A 65 9.66 -0.85 6.40
CA THR A 65 9.06 -2.18 6.36
C THR A 65 8.86 -2.67 4.94
N ASP A 66 8.42 -1.79 4.02
CA ASP A 66 8.27 -2.10 2.61
C ASP A 66 9.62 -2.42 1.94
N ALA A 67 10.69 -1.69 2.30
CA ALA A 67 12.03 -1.99 1.83
C ALA A 67 12.51 -3.40 2.27
N VAL A 68 12.26 -3.76 3.54
CA VAL A 68 12.57 -5.09 4.08
C VAL A 68 11.74 -6.16 3.38
N TYR A 69 10.42 -5.93 3.22
CA TYR A 69 9.53 -6.84 2.52
C TYR A 69 10.01 -7.11 1.08
N ASN A 70 10.34 -6.07 0.33
CA ASN A 70 10.82 -6.19 -1.05
C ASN A 70 12.14 -6.97 -1.13
N SER A 71 13.06 -6.75 -0.18
CA SER A 71 14.31 -7.51 -0.10
C SER A 71 14.05 -9.00 0.15
N LEU A 72 13.15 -9.33 1.09
CA LEU A 72 12.77 -10.71 1.38
C LEU A 72 12.03 -11.36 0.21
N PHE A 73 11.17 -10.60 -0.47
CA PHE A 73 10.46 -11.06 -1.66
C PHE A 73 11.44 -11.40 -2.78
N ALA A 74 12.40 -10.52 -3.07
CA ALA A 74 13.44 -10.75 -4.07
C ALA A 74 14.33 -11.96 -3.72
N GLN A 75 14.69 -12.13 -2.44
CA GLN A 75 15.41 -13.33 -1.99
C GLN A 75 14.60 -14.62 -2.18
N ARG A 76 13.29 -14.57 -1.87
CA ARG A 76 12.39 -15.70 -2.09
C ARG A 76 12.29 -16.04 -3.57
N GLU A 77 12.18 -15.05 -4.44
CA GLU A 77 12.12 -15.24 -5.89
C GLU A 77 13.46 -15.74 -6.46
N SER A 78 14.59 -15.38 -5.87
CA SER A 78 15.89 -15.93 -6.27
C SER A 78 16.06 -17.42 -5.91
N ILE A 79 15.39 -17.92 -4.88
CA ILE A 79 15.53 -19.32 -4.42
C ILE A 79 14.39 -20.20 -4.98
N SER A 80 13.17 -19.66 -4.97
CA SER A 80 11.94 -20.39 -5.27
C SER A 80 11.18 -19.79 -6.46
N GLY A 81 11.72 -18.77 -7.11
CA GLY A 81 11.21 -18.30 -8.38
C GLY A 81 11.57 -19.29 -9.48
N VAL A 82 10.66 -19.40 -10.44
CA VAL A 82 10.83 -20.24 -11.62
C VAL A 82 11.04 -19.31 -12.80
N SER A 83 12.09 -19.53 -13.59
CA SER A 83 12.29 -18.78 -14.82
C SER A 83 11.36 -19.34 -15.90
N LEU A 84 10.39 -18.53 -16.35
CA LEU A 84 9.48 -18.92 -17.43
C LEU A 84 10.22 -19.27 -18.72
N ASP A 85 11.37 -18.65 -18.96
CA ASP A 85 12.20 -18.94 -20.13
C ASP A 85 12.90 -20.31 -20.00
N GLU A 86 13.39 -20.67 -18.81
CA GLU A 86 13.96 -22.00 -18.58
C GLU A 86 12.88 -23.10 -18.65
N GLU A 87 11.70 -22.85 -18.08
CA GLU A 87 10.54 -23.75 -18.21
C GLU A 87 10.13 -23.90 -19.69
N ALA A 88 10.12 -22.82 -20.47
CA ALA A 88 9.81 -22.88 -21.90
C ALA A 88 10.86 -23.66 -22.70
N ILE A 89 12.14 -23.49 -22.38
CA ILE A 89 13.23 -24.27 -22.99
C ILE A 89 13.09 -25.76 -22.62
N ASN A 90 12.83 -26.07 -21.35
CA ASN A 90 12.60 -27.44 -20.90
C ASN A 90 11.38 -28.06 -21.57
N LEU A 91 10.28 -27.31 -21.69
CA LEU A 91 9.08 -27.73 -22.41
C LEU A 91 9.39 -28.04 -23.88
N SER A 92 10.08 -27.13 -24.58
CA SER A 92 10.47 -27.34 -25.98
C SER A 92 11.37 -28.57 -26.15
N ARG A 93 12.28 -28.80 -25.19
CA ARG A 93 13.11 -30.01 -25.16
C ARG A 93 12.27 -31.28 -25.00
N PHE A 94 11.27 -31.28 -24.11
CA PHE A 94 10.36 -32.41 -23.94
C PHE A 94 9.50 -32.64 -25.19
N GLU A 95 9.03 -31.57 -25.85
CA GLU A 95 8.29 -31.65 -27.12
C GLU A 95 9.16 -32.28 -28.22
N ALA A 96 10.40 -31.82 -28.38
CA ALA A 96 11.33 -32.37 -29.37
C ALA A 96 11.66 -33.85 -29.08
N ALA A 97 11.87 -34.20 -27.82
CA ALA A 97 12.09 -35.59 -27.41
C ALA A 97 10.86 -36.48 -27.70
N TYR A 98 9.66 -35.97 -27.44
CA TYR A 98 8.40 -36.67 -27.74
C TYR A 98 8.22 -36.90 -29.25
N GLN A 99 8.45 -35.86 -30.07
CA GLN A 99 8.41 -35.99 -31.53
C GLN A 99 9.43 -37.00 -32.07
N GLY A 100 10.64 -37.00 -31.50
CA GLY A 100 11.68 -37.98 -31.81
C GLY A 100 11.26 -39.41 -31.47
N ALA A 101 10.70 -39.61 -30.27
CA ALA A 101 10.17 -40.91 -29.84
C ALA A 101 9.01 -41.38 -30.72
N ALA A 102 8.09 -40.49 -31.11
CA ALA A 102 6.98 -40.81 -32.00
C ALA A 102 7.47 -41.28 -33.39
N ARG A 103 8.47 -40.59 -33.96
CA ARG A 103 9.11 -41.03 -35.22
C ARG A 103 9.80 -42.38 -35.06
N TYR A 104 10.52 -42.60 -33.97
CA TYR A 104 11.18 -43.88 -33.70
C TYR A 104 10.17 -45.03 -33.59
N LEU A 105 9.05 -44.81 -32.90
CA LEU A 105 7.96 -45.78 -32.82
C LEU A 105 7.33 -46.06 -34.19
N THR A 106 7.18 -45.04 -35.03
CA THR A 106 6.68 -45.21 -36.40
C THR A 106 7.61 -46.12 -37.21
N VAL A 107 8.92 -45.91 -37.12
CA VAL A 107 9.91 -46.77 -37.81
C VAL A 107 9.88 -48.20 -37.27
N LEU A 108 9.70 -48.38 -35.95
CA LEU A 108 9.55 -49.72 -35.38
C LEU A 108 8.28 -50.42 -35.88
N ASP A 109 7.16 -49.71 -35.96
CA ASP A 109 5.89 -50.24 -36.47
C ASP A 109 6.03 -50.70 -37.93
N ASP A 110 6.66 -49.88 -38.78
CA ASP A 110 6.97 -50.21 -40.17
C ASP A 110 7.85 -51.47 -40.27
N LEU A 111 8.90 -51.56 -39.46
CA LEU A 111 9.79 -52.73 -39.44
C LEU A 111 9.07 -54.00 -38.99
N THR A 112 8.20 -53.91 -37.97
CA THR A 112 7.43 -55.08 -37.52
C THR A 112 6.43 -55.54 -38.57
N THR A 113 5.83 -54.62 -39.32
CA THR A 113 4.92 -54.92 -40.41
C THR A 113 5.65 -55.63 -41.56
N GLU A 114 6.84 -55.16 -41.94
CA GLU A 114 7.65 -55.77 -43.02
C GLU A 114 8.07 -57.21 -42.68
N VAL A 115 8.50 -57.46 -41.43
CA VAL A 115 8.89 -58.81 -40.99
C VAL A 115 7.71 -59.77 -41.02
N LEU A 116 6.51 -59.31 -40.62
CA LEU A 116 5.30 -60.13 -40.68
C LEU A 116 4.85 -60.43 -42.11
N ALA A 117 5.12 -59.55 -43.08
CA ALA A 117 4.78 -59.78 -44.49
C ALA A 117 5.70 -60.79 -45.20
N LEU A 118 6.88 -61.07 -44.63
CA LEU A 118 7.89 -61.97 -45.19
C LEU A 118 7.66 -63.45 -44.80
N ILE A 119 6.76 -63.70 -43.86
CA ILE A 119 6.34 -65.04 -43.38
C ILE A 119 5.00 -65.41 -44.04
#